data_AF-A0A930WB43-F1
#
_entry.id   AF-A0A930WB43-F1
#
_cell.length_a   1.000
_cell.length_b   1.000
_cell.length_c   1.000
_cell.angle_alpha   90.00
_cell.angle_beta   90.00
_cell.angle_gamma   90.00
#
_symmetry.space_group_name_H-M   'P 1'
#
loop_
_entity.id
_entity.type
_entity.pdbx_description
1 polymer ?
#
loop_
_entity_poly.entity_id
_entity_poly.type
_entity_poly.pdbx_seq_one_letter_code
_entity_poly.pdbx_strand_id
1 'polypeptide(L)' 'MRRTAEVALGARSYTIEIGSGMDEVLTAFVRHAGYSSRGMIVTDTNVGPRYAAHTAEQIARGGVDAAIVTIPAGE' A
#
# COMPACT_ATOMS: atom_id res chain seq x y z
N MET A 1 0.29 -13.90 -13.49
CA MET A 1 1.17 -13.09 -14.38
C MET A 1 1.37 -11.72 -13.72
N ARG A 2 2.61 -11.24 -13.62
CA ARG A 2 2.96 -9.93 -13.06
C ARG A 2 3.54 -9.05 -14.17
N ARG A 3 3.21 -7.76 -14.16
CA ARG A 3 3.76 -6.75 -15.07
C ARG A 3 4.08 -5.46 -14.32
N THR A 4 5.04 -4.73 -14.82
CA THR A 4 5.41 -3.40 -14.34
C THR A 4 5.16 -2.34 -15.41
N ALA A 5 4.86 -1.12 -14.99
CA ALA A 5 4.82 0.04 -15.87
C ALA A 5 5.61 1.19 -15.24
N GLU A 6 6.59 1.70 -15.98
CA GLU A 6 7.38 2.87 -15.58
C GLU A 6 6.64 4.16 -15.94
N VAL A 7 6.51 5.08 -14.97
CA VAL A 7 5.93 6.40 -15.17
C VAL A 7 7.04 7.44 -15.09
N ALA A 8 7.45 7.96 -16.24
CA ALA A 8 8.58 8.90 -16.34
C ALA A 8 8.16 10.33 -16.01
N LEU A 9 8.46 10.79 -14.79
CA LEU A 9 8.18 12.15 -14.28
C LEU A 9 9.44 12.86 -13.78
N GLY A 10 10.60 12.50 -14.35
CA GLY A 10 11.91 13.01 -13.94
C GLY A 10 12.28 12.54 -12.53
N ALA A 11 12.59 13.49 -11.64
CA ALA A 11 12.94 13.19 -10.24
C ALA A 11 11.81 12.53 -9.43
N ARG A 12 10.58 12.51 -9.95
CA ARG A 12 9.39 11.90 -9.31
C ARG A 12 8.89 10.66 -10.06
N SER A 13 9.74 10.07 -10.90
CA SER A 13 9.38 8.84 -11.62
C SER A 13 9.09 7.72 -10.63
N TYR A 14 8.15 6.84 -10.98
CA TYR A 14 7.78 5.70 -10.14
C TYR A 14 7.32 4.51 -10.99
N THR A 15 7.41 3.32 -10.41
CA THR A 15 6.97 2.07 -11.01
C THR A 15 5.60 1.67 -10.48
N ILE A 16 4.71 1.25 -11.38
CA ILE A 16 3.42 0.62 -11.03
C ILE A 16 3.58 -0.89 -11.12
N GLU A 17 3.24 -1.58 -10.03
CA GLU A 17 3.25 -3.04 -9.93
C GLU A 17 1.83 -3.60 -10.12
N ILE A 18 1.65 -4.54 -11.08
CA ILE A 18 0.33 -5.08 -11.42
C ILE A 18 0.37 -6.60 -11.47
N GLY A 19 -0.49 -7.23 -10.68
CA GLY A 19 -0.63 -8.69 -10.65
C GLY A 19 -1.68 -9.13 -9.62
N SER A 20 -1.85 -10.44 -9.52
CA SER A 20 -2.65 -11.10 -8.48
C SER A 20 -1.73 -11.58 -7.34
N GLY A 21 -2.21 -11.59 -6.09
CA GLY A 21 -1.44 -12.07 -4.95
C GLY A 21 -0.24 -11.18 -4.63
N MET A 22 -0.47 -9.87 -4.51
CA MET A 22 0.59 -8.86 -4.41
C MET A 22 1.15 -8.63 -2.98
N ASP A 23 0.79 -9.49 -2.02
CA ASP A 23 1.12 -9.32 -0.60
C ASP A 23 2.64 -9.27 -0.34
N GLU A 24 3.39 -10.19 -0.97
CA GLU A 24 4.85 -10.22 -0.85
C GLU A 24 5.50 -9.00 -1.49
N VAL A 25 4.93 -8.52 -2.61
CA VAL A 25 5.41 -7.30 -3.29
C VAL A 25 5.18 -6.08 -2.40
N LEU A 26 4.00 -5.95 -1.80
CA LEU A 26 3.68 -4.86 -0.86
C LEU A 26 4.61 -4.90 0.37
N THR A 27 4.77 -6.08 0.97
CA THR A 27 5.64 -6.27 2.15
C THR A 27 7.09 -5.88 1.83
N ALA A 28 7.61 -6.35 0.70
CA ALA A 28 8.97 -6.03 0.26
C ALA A 28 9.11 -4.53 -0.06
N PHE A 29 8.12 -3.92 -0.72
CA PHE A 29 8.13 -2.49 -1.01
C PHE A 29 8.26 -1.66 0.27
N VAL A 30 7.40 -1.91 1.25
CA VAL A 30 7.41 -1.20 2.54
C VAL A 30 8.74 -1.37 3.26
N ARG A 31 9.28 -2.60 3.31
CA ARG A 31 10.55 -2.90 3.97
C ARG A 31 11.73 -2.13 3.39
N HIS A 32 11.77 -1.95 2.07
CA HIS A 32 12.88 -1.28 1.38
C HIS A 32 12.68 0.24 1.26
N ALA A 33 11.47 0.76 1.50
CA ALA A 33 11.17 2.17 1.34
C ALA A 33 11.76 3.09 2.43
N GLY A 34 12.30 2.52 3.51
CA GLY A 34 12.96 3.30 4.57
C GLY A 34 12.00 4.20 5.37
N TYR A 35 10.72 3.82 5.46
CA TYR A 35 9.72 4.58 6.21
C TYR A 35 9.98 4.56 7.73
N SER A 36 9.34 5.49 8.44
CA SER A 36 9.18 5.38 9.89
C SER A 36 8.38 4.13 10.26
N SER A 37 8.57 3.64 11.49
CA SER A 37 7.80 2.50 12.04
C SER A 37 6.30 2.78 12.23
N ARG A 38 5.84 4.01 12.00
CA ARG A 38 4.44 4.43 12.09
C ARG A 38 3.94 4.89 10.73
N GLY A 39 2.71 4.50 10.39
CA GLY A 39 2.02 4.94 9.18
C GLY A 39 0.51 5.09 9.40
N MET A 40 -0.19 5.46 8.32
CA MET A 40 -1.64 5.58 8.31
C MET A 40 -2.19 5.07 6.98
N ILE A 41 -3.16 4.18 7.04
CA ILE A 41 -4.01 3.80 5.90
C ILE A 41 -5.25 4.68 5.97
N VAL A 42 -5.47 5.47 4.92
CA VAL A 42 -6.71 6.22 4.72
C VAL A 42 -7.53 5.48 3.66
N THR A 43 -8.78 5.19 3.97
CA THR A 43 -9.70 4.42 3.11
C THR A 43 -11.13 4.88 3.31
N ASP A 44 -12.06 4.42 2.48
CA ASP A 44 -13.47 4.80 2.58
C ASP A 44 -14.35 3.69 3.19
N THR A 45 -15.63 4.00 3.43
CA THR A 45 -16.62 3.08 4.00
C THR A 45 -16.91 1.83 3.14
N ASN A 46 -16.60 1.86 1.85
CA ASN A 46 -16.74 0.71 0.96
C ASN A 46 -15.48 -0.16 0.97
N VAL A 47 -14.31 0.45 0.83
CA VAL A 47 -13.03 -0.25 0.63
C VAL A 47 -12.45 -0.74 1.96
N GLY A 48 -12.57 0.07 3.02
CA GLY A 48 -11.98 -0.20 4.32
C GLY A 48 -12.36 -1.58 4.90
N PRO A 49 -13.65 -1.92 4.99
CA PRO A 49 -14.09 -3.22 5.52
C PRO A 49 -13.57 -4.44 4.76
N ARG A 50 -13.15 -4.27 3.49
CA ARG A 50 -12.72 -5.36 2.62
C ARG A 50 -11.22 -5.60 2.65
N TYR A 51 -10.42 -4.53 2.73
CA TYR A 51 -8.98 -4.63 2.47
C TYR A 51 -8.10 -4.06 3.59
N ALA A 52 -8.59 -3.13 4.41
CA ALA A 52 -7.71 -2.35 5.29
C ALA A 52 -6.96 -3.21 6.30
N ALA A 53 -7.64 -4.18 6.94
CA ALA A 53 -7.01 -5.06 7.92
C ALA A 53 -5.91 -5.94 7.29
N HIS A 54 -6.20 -6.56 6.14
CA HIS A 54 -5.23 -7.39 5.41
C HIS A 54 -4.04 -6.56 4.92
N THR A 55 -4.30 -5.37 4.36
CA THR A 55 -3.25 -4.44 3.94
C THR A 55 -2.38 -3.99 5.11
N ALA A 56 -2.98 -3.67 6.26
CA ALA A 56 -2.24 -3.30 7.48
C ALA A 56 -1.31 -4.44 7.94
N GLU A 57 -1.75 -5.70 7.86
CA GLU A 57 -0.93 -6.86 8.20
C GLU A 57 0.32 -6.95 7.30
N GLN A 58 0.15 -6.80 5.98
CA GLN A 58 1.30 -6.85 5.06
C GLN A 58 2.26 -5.67 5.27
N ILE A 59 1.73 -4.48 5.53
CA ILE A 59 2.53 -3.29 5.86
C ILE A 59 3.30 -3.49 7.18
N ALA A 60 2.67 -4.09 8.19
CA ALA A 60 3.30 -4.43 9.47
C ALA A 60 4.44 -5.45 9.30
N ARG A 61 4.29 -6.45 8.43
CA ARG A 61 5.37 -7.38 8.05
C ARG A 61 6.54 -6.69 7.34
N GLY A 62 6.27 -5.52 6.75
CA GLY A 62 7.27 -4.61 6.18
C GLY A 62 7.96 -3.72 7.23
N GLY A 63 7.50 -3.70 8.48
CA GLY A 63 8.08 -2.95 9.59
C GLY A 63 7.35 -1.65 9.96
N VAL A 64 6.15 -1.41 9.40
CA VAL A 64 5.36 -0.19 9.67
C VAL A 64 4.05 -0.56 10.37
N ASP A 65 3.85 -0.06 11.59
CA ASP A 65 2.56 -0.14 12.28
C ASP A 65 1.64 0.98 11.79
N ALA A 66 0.64 0.60 11.00
CA ALA A 66 -0.27 1.53 10.33
C ALA A 66 -1.62 1.63 11.05
N ALA A 67 -1.98 2.85 11.47
CA ALA A 67 -3.35 3.14 11.91
C ALA A 67 -4.31 3.15 10.72
N ILE A 68 -5.56 2.73 10.93
CA ILE A 68 -6.60 2.77 9.87
C ILE A 68 -7.57 3.90 10.17
N VAL A 69 -7.77 4.78 9.18
CA VAL A 69 -8.76 5.86 9.21
C VAL A 69 -9.74 5.65 8.06
N THR A 70 -11.03 5.59 8.41
CA THR A 70 -12.13 5.42 7.44
C THR A 70 -12.89 6.72 7.27
N ILE A 71 -13.03 7.18 6.03
CA ILE A 71 -13.85 8.33 5.66
C ILE A 71 -15.15 7.89 4.96
N PRO A 72 -16.21 8.71 4.93
CA PRO A 72 -17.40 8.41 4.11
C PRO A 72 -17.04 8.26 2.63
N ALA A 73 -17.61 7.27 1.95
CA ALA A 73 -17.49 7.16 0.50
C ALA A 73 -18.29 8.25 -0.21
N GLY A 74 -17.71 8.87 -1.24
CA GLY A 74 -18.32 9.94 -2.03
C GLY A 74 -17.25 10.80 -2.71
N GLU A 75 -17.67 11.56 -3.72
CA GLU A 75 -16.89 12.65 -4.34
C GLU A 75 -17.01 13.94 -3.52
#